data_AF-A0A486DHP6-F1
#
_entry.id   AF-A0A486DHP6-F1
#
_cell.length_a   1.000
_cell.length_b   1.000
_cell.length_c   1.000
_cell.angle_alpha   90.00
_cell.angle_beta   90.00
_cell.angle_gamma   90.00
#
_symmetry.space_group_name_H-M   'P 1'
#
loop_
_entity.id
_entity.type
_entity.pdbx_description
1 polymer ?
#
loop_
_entity_poly.entity_id
_entity_poly.type
_entity_poly.pdbx_seq_one_letter_code
_entity_poly.pdbx_strand_id
1 'polypeptide(L)'
;MTNSIDNHQNHAQAEKAVAMLARMEAKGIEFVDYEMFYELISLPGSTLRDEKKDVCIHDIYLDDRHFLAVGALNTSFIVRMG
;
A
#
# COMPACT_ATOMS: atom_id res chain seq x y z
N MET A 1 -28.86 -20.80 4.91
CA MET A 1 -28.00 -21.63 4.03
C MET A 1 -27.29 -20.70 3.08
N THR A 2 -26.21 -20.11 3.55
CA THR A 2 -25.25 -19.30 2.82
C THR A 2 -23.89 -19.72 3.39
N ASN A 3 -22.81 -19.65 2.63
CA ASN A 3 -21.40 -19.59 3.08
C ASN A 3 -20.41 -20.56 2.41
N SER A 4 -20.81 -21.42 1.48
CA SER A 4 -19.83 -22.17 0.67
C SER A 4 -19.50 -21.48 -0.65
N ILE A 5 -20.49 -20.86 -1.32
CA ILE A 5 -20.29 -20.20 -2.62
C ILE A 5 -19.61 -18.83 -2.46
N ASP A 6 -20.04 -18.02 -1.48
CA ASP A 6 -19.43 -16.69 -1.21
C ASP A 6 -17.96 -16.79 -0.81
N ASN A 7 -17.59 -17.85 -0.06
CA ASN A 7 -16.22 -18.02 0.44
C ASN A 7 -15.24 -18.42 -0.69
N HIS A 8 -15.69 -19.26 -1.63
CA HIS A 8 -14.90 -19.62 -2.82
C HIS A 8 -14.73 -18.45 -3.79
N GLN A 9 -15.77 -17.61 -3.95
CA GLN A 9 -15.68 -16.40 -4.78
C GLN A 9 -14.73 -15.37 -4.18
N ASN A 10 -14.73 -15.19 -2.85
CA ASN A 10 -13.76 -14.33 -2.16
C ASN A 10 -12.33 -14.83 -2.31
N HIS A 11 -12.10 -16.15 -2.24
CA HIS A 11 -10.77 -16.74 -2.40
C HIS A 11 -10.24 -16.55 -3.83
N ALA A 12 -11.06 -16.81 -4.84
CA ALA A 12 -10.68 -16.62 -6.24
C ALA A 12 -10.43 -15.15 -6.61
N GLN A 13 -11.17 -14.22 -6.01
CA GLN A 13 -10.92 -12.78 -6.16
C GLN A 13 -9.62 -12.34 -5.47
N ALA A 14 -9.32 -12.89 -4.28
CA ALA A 14 -8.06 -12.64 -3.58
C ALA A 14 -6.85 -13.16 -4.37
N GLU A 15 -6.91 -14.39 -4.90
CA GLU A 15 -5.86 -14.96 -5.75
C GLU A 15 -5.65 -14.14 -7.04
N LYS A 16 -6.75 -13.68 -7.66
CA LYS A 16 -6.70 -12.82 -8.85
C LYS A 16 -6.07 -11.46 -8.53
N ALA A 17 -6.38 -10.88 -7.37
CA ALA A 17 -5.78 -9.64 -6.91
C ALA A 17 -4.28 -9.82 -6.62
N VAL A 18 -3.88 -10.91 -5.95
CA VAL A 18 -2.46 -11.25 -5.71
C VAL A 18 -1.71 -11.46 -7.03
N ALA A 19 -2.31 -12.15 -8.00
CA ALA A 19 -1.71 -12.36 -9.32
C ALA A 19 -1.63 -11.07 -10.14
N MET A 20 -2.58 -10.14 -9.98
CA MET A 20 -2.52 -8.80 -10.58
C MET A 20 -1.43 -7.95 -9.93
N LEU A 21 -1.34 -7.96 -8.59
CA LEU A 21 -0.30 -7.26 -7.83
C LEU A 21 1.11 -7.82 -8.14
N ALA A 22 1.25 -9.13 -8.31
CA ALA A 22 2.51 -9.77 -8.71
C ALA A 22 2.90 -9.47 -10.17
N ARG A 23 1.94 -9.10 -11.02
CA ARG A 23 2.17 -8.68 -12.41
C ARG A 23 2.38 -7.18 -12.56
N MET A 24 1.98 -6.39 -11.56
CA MET A 24 2.31 -4.98 -11.48
C MET A 24 3.74 -4.91 -10.95
N GLU A 25 4.69 -4.77 -11.86
CA GLU A 25 6.06 -4.45 -11.51
C GLU A 25 6.04 -3.16 -10.67
N ALA A 26 6.26 -3.26 -9.36
CA ALA A 26 6.46 -2.07 -8.55
C ALA A 26 7.67 -1.37 -9.16
N LYS A 27 7.49 -0.16 -9.72
CA LYS A 27 8.60 0.59 -10.34
C LYS A 27 9.73 0.89 -9.34
N GLY A 28 9.49 0.64 -8.06
CA GLY A 28 10.47 0.43 -6.99
C GLY A 28 9.72 0.32 -5.66
N ILE A 29 10.07 -0.67 -4.84
CA ILE A 29 9.74 -0.68 -3.40
C ILE A 29 11.05 -0.43 -2.67
N GLU A 30 11.07 0.56 -1.80
CA GLU A 30 12.21 0.86 -0.95
C GLU A 30 11.79 0.78 0.51
N PHE A 31 12.49 -0.06 1.27
CA PHE A 31 12.30 -0.12 2.73
C PHE A 31 13.07 1.04 3.34
N VAL A 32 12.42 1.74 4.26
CA VAL A 32 12.91 3.01 4.80
C VAL A 32 12.88 2.96 6.32
N ASP A 33 13.76 3.72 6.95
CA ASP A 33 13.67 3.96 8.38
C ASP A 33 12.48 4.88 8.71
N TYR A 34 12.22 5.03 10.01
CA TYR A 34 11.12 5.86 10.49
C TYR A 34 11.30 7.34 10.16
N GLU A 35 12.53 7.86 10.19
CA GLU A 35 12.78 9.28 9.94
C GLU A 35 12.39 9.62 8.50
N MET A 36 12.87 8.85 7.53
CA MET A 36 12.55 9.03 6.12
C MET A 36 11.06 8.79 5.82
N PHE A 37 10.42 7.86 6.52
CA PHE A 37 8.96 7.68 6.43
C PHE A 37 8.20 8.92 6.91
N TYR A 38 8.54 9.45 8.09
CA TYR A 38 7.88 10.62 8.67
C TYR A 38 8.11 11.88 7.84
N GLU A 39 9.30 12.06 7.28
CA GLU A 39 9.60 13.16 6.35
C GLU A 39 8.69 13.10 5.12
N LEU A 40 8.54 11.92 4.50
CA LEU A 40 7.72 11.77 3.30
C LEU A 40 6.24 12.04 3.56
N ILE A 41 5.68 11.50 4.65
CA ILE A 41 4.25 11.72 4.95
C ILE A 41 3.97 13.15 5.41
N SER A 42 5.01 13.92 5.76
CA SER A 42 4.92 15.34 6.11
C SER A 42 4.97 16.28 4.90
N LEU A 43 5.21 15.74 3.69
CA LEU A 43 5.26 16.54 2.46
C LEU A 43 3.88 17.14 2.13
N PRO A 44 3.85 18.36 1.57
CA PRO A 44 2.63 18.95 1.03
C PRO A 44 1.98 18.02 -0.01
N GLY A 45 0.68 17.75 0.13
CA GLY A 45 -0.04 16.83 -0.77
C GLY A 45 -0.07 15.37 -0.30
N SER A 46 0.59 15.03 0.81
CA SER A 46 0.41 13.76 1.51
C SER A 46 -1.02 13.62 2.05
N THR A 47 -1.68 12.50 1.76
CA THR A 47 -3.05 12.20 2.21
C THR A 47 -3.09 10.81 2.82
N LEU A 48 -3.55 10.70 4.06
CA LEU A 48 -3.82 9.41 4.71
C LEU A 48 -5.02 8.73 4.03
N ARG A 49 -4.82 7.52 3.48
CA ARG A 49 -5.86 6.72 2.84
C ARG A 49 -6.54 5.75 3.80
N ASP A 50 -5.75 5.09 4.64
CA ASP A 50 -6.23 4.08 5.59
C ASP A 50 -5.32 4.03 6.81
N GLU A 51 -5.94 3.93 7.97
CA GLU A 51 -5.30 3.67 9.25
C GLU A 51 -6.06 2.52 9.92
N LYS A 52 -5.50 1.32 9.82
CA LYS A 52 -5.88 0.18 10.65
C LYS A 52 -4.85 0.08 11.76
N LYS A 53 -5.24 -0.46 12.92
CA LYS A 53 -4.44 -0.45 14.17
C LYS A 53 -2.93 -0.65 14.01
N ASP A 54 -2.51 -1.45 13.03
CA ASP A 54 -1.12 -1.81 12.79
C ASP A 54 -0.58 -1.39 11.41
N VAL A 55 -1.36 -0.68 10.59
CA VAL A 55 -1.00 -0.28 9.21
C VAL A 55 -1.52 1.13 8.89
N CYS A 56 -0.61 2.01 8.50
CA CYS A 56 -0.89 3.35 7.98
C CYS A 56 -0.49 3.44 6.50
N ILE A 57 -1.37 3.99 5.66
CA ILE A 57 -1.14 4.14 4.22
C ILE A 57 -1.34 5.59 3.80
N HIS A 58 -0.31 6.21 3.24
CA HIS A 58 -0.34 7.58 2.72
C HIS A 58 -0.15 7.61 1.20
N ASP A 59 -1.03 8.32 0.50
CA ASP A 59 -0.78 8.79 -0.86
C ASP A 59 0.10 10.04 -0.81
N ILE A 60 1.16 10.08 -1.60
CA ILE A 60 2.07 11.22 -1.67
C ILE A 60 2.25 11.60 -3.14
N TYR A 61 1.98 12.86 -3.46
CA TYR A 61 2.17 13.42 -4.79
C TYR A 61 3.29 14.45 -4.74
N LEU A 62 4.36 14.21 -5.50
CA LEU A 62 5.50 15.12 -5.61
C LEU A 62 5.77 15.36 -7.09
N ASP A 63 5.51 16.58 -7.55
CA ASP A 63 5.50 16.94 -8.97
C ASP A 63 4.55 15.99 -9.75
N ASP A 64 5.04 15.35 -10.81
CA ASP A 64 4.32 14.36 -11.62
C ASP A 64 4.48 12.90 -11.10
N ARG A 65 4.99 12.71 -9.88
CA ARG A 65 5.23 11.39 -9.29
C ARG A 65 4.24 11.08 -8.18
N HIS A 66 3.66 9.89 -8.25
CA HIS A 66 2.80 9.34 -7.21
C HIS A 66 3.56 8.27 -6.43
N PHE A 67 3.55 8.38 -5.11
CA PHE A 67 4.12 7.43 -4.18
C PHE A 67 3.08 6.96 -3.18
N LEU A 68 3.27 5.75 -2.67
CA LEU A 68 2.55 5.20 -1.54
C LEU A 68 3.53 4.95 -0.40
N ALA A 69 3.39 5.66 0.71
CA ALA A 69 4.15 5.36 1.93
C ALA A 69 3.28 4.47 2.82
N VAL A 70 3.81 3.29 3.17
CA VAL A 70 3.14 2.32 4.02
C VAL A 70 3.98 2.07 5.26
N GLY A 71 3.40 2.33 6.43
CA GLY A 71 3.98 1.99 7.73
C GLY A 71 3.18 0.86 8.34
N ALA A 72 3.83 -0.22 8.76
CA ALA A 72 3.20 -1.33 9.46
C ALA A 72 4.06 -1.83 10.62
N LEU A 73 3.56 -1.70 11.85
CA LEU A 73 4.27 -2.05 13.09
C LEU A 73 5.70 -1.47 13.13
N ASN A 74 6.69 -2.31 12.78
CA ASN A 74 8.12 -2.03 12.81
C ASN A 74 8.77 -1.89 11.43
N THR A 75 7.97 -1.73 10.39
CA THR A 75 8.46 -1.73 9.02
C THR A 75 7.75 -0.65 8.22
N SER A 76 8.55 0.18 7.56
CA SER A 76 8.08 1.21 6.67
C SER A 76 8.66 0.98 5.28
N PHE A 77 7.86 1.19 4.25
CA PHE A 77 8.31 1.14 2.88
C PHE A 77 7.57 2.15 2.02
N ILE A 78 8.22 2.54 0.93
CA ILE A 78 7.69 3.47 -0.06
C ILE A 78 7.60 2.74 -1.39
N VAL A 79 6.45 2.87 -2.05
CA VAL A 79 6.21 2.33 -3.38
C VAL A 79 6.07 3.49 -4.35
N ARG A 80 6.84 3.48 -5.44
CA ARG A 80 6.59 4.38 -6.56
C ARG A 80 5.44 3.83 -7.41
N MET A 81 4.35 4.59 -7.48
CA MET A 81 3.20 4.28 -8.33
C MET A 81 3.49 4.69 -9.78
N GLY A 82 2.94 3.90 -10.71
CA GLY A 82 3.28 3.91 -12.13
C GLY A 82 2.73 5.09 -12.91
#